data_AF-A0A4R9BPD9-F1
#
_entry.id   AF-A0A4R9BPD9-F1
#
_cell.length_a   1.000
_cell.length_b   1.000
_cell.length_c   1.000
_cell.angle_alpha   90.00
_cell.angle_beta   90.00
_cell.angle_gamma   90.00
#
_symmetry.space_group_name_H-M   'P 1'
#
loop_
_entity.id
_entity.type
_entity.pdbx_description
1 polymer ?
#
loop_
_entity_poly.entity_id
_entity_poly.type
_entity_poly.pdbx_seq_one_letter_code
_entity_poly.pdbx_strand_id
1 'polypeptide(L)'
;MTETFTVDDSVELAVVERSGFVESRHAGAAIVLGTNGEVLRALGDVTSPVFPRSAMKPFQAVAVLASGAALRGADAAIATASHSGTAAHVDLVRGLLSRAGVPETALACPAAWPIDSAARDTLVRLGASKAPVYMECSGKHAAMLVACQQNGWALEGYLDPAHPLQKRILDVLERFTGERPVASGVDGCGAPVHAISLTGLARGIARIATSKSNSPFAIYREAGFLAEAVRANGWVVAGPGHSDSIVIDRLGLFMKGGAEGIMVAAAENGTTVALKILDGNLRAAAAVALSLLADAGAIARTDVAQLLPELGLTVTGGGRPVGEIRASYV
;
A
#
# COMPACT_ATOMS: atom_id res chain seq x y z
N MET A 1 15.74 -22.20 0.19
CA MET A 1 15.01 -21.49 1.25
C MET A 1 14.08 -20.49 0.57
N THR A 2 12.90 -20.20 1.13
CA THR A 2 11.97 -19.25 0.50
C THR A 2 12.30 -17.85 1.02
N GLU A 3 13.21 -17.17 0.33
CA GLU A 3 13.74 -15.85 0.70
C GLU A 3 13.65 -14.87 -0.49
N THR A 4 13.86 -13.57 -0.22
CA THR A 4 13.92 -12.53 -1.26
C THR A 4 15.24 -12.61 -2.04
N PHE A 5 15.32 -11.92 -3.18
CA PHE A 5 16.55 -11.79 -3.98
C PHE A 5 17.75 -11.25 -3.18
N THR A 6 18.97 -11.55 -3.65
CA THR A 6 20.22 -11.18 -2.96
C THR A 6 20.69 -9.77 -3.33
N VAL A 7 21.78 -9.31 -2.70
CA VAL A 7 22.44 -8.05 -3.07
C VAL A 7 22.97 -8.12 -4.51
N ASP A 8 23.52 -9.25 -4.94
CA ASP A 8 24.09 -9.43 -6.28
C ASP A 8 23.01 -9.40 -7.38
N ASP A 9 21.78 -9.77 -7.02
CA ASP A 9 20.60 -9.74 -7.90
C ASP A 9 19.88 -8.38 -7.88
N SER A 10 20.37 -7.42 -7.09
CA SER A 10 19.81 -6.09 -6.96
C SER A 10 20.60 -5.06 -7.76
N VAL A 11 19.94 -3.96 -8.13
CA VAL A 11 20.58 -2.81 -8.78
C VAL A 11 20.39 -1.55 -7.95
N GLU A 12 21.23 -0.54 -8.18
CA GLU A 12 21.03 0.76 -7.59
C GLU A 12 19.74 1.40 -8.12
N LEU A 13 18.86 1.82 -7.21
CA LEU A 13 17.61 2.53 -7.53
C LEU A 13 17.69 4.01 -7.18
N ALA A 14 18.40 4.36 -6.11
CA ALA A 14 18.53 5.73 -5.65
C ALA A 14 19.82 5.96 -4.85
N VAL A 15 20.20 7.22 -4.72
CA VAL A 15 21.28 7.69 -3.85
C VAL A 15 20.77 8.72 -2.87
N VAL A 16 21.47 8.82 -1.73
CA VAL A 16 21.41 9.97 -0.85
C VAL A 16 22.69 10.75 -1.04
N GLU A 17 22.57 11.99 -1.47
CA GLU A 17 23.68 12.92 -1.63
C GLU A 17 23.67 13.93 -0.49
N ARG A 18 24.83 14.19 0.10
CA ARG A 18 25.06 15.21 1.12
C ARG A 18 26.29 16.02 0.74
N SER A 19 26.09 17.30 0.49
CA SER A 19 27.17 18.26 0.19
C SER A 19 28.06 17.81 -0.98
N GLY A 20 27.45 17.26 -2.03
CA GLY A 20 28.14 16.72 -3.22
C GLY A 20 28.77 15.34 -3.04
N PHE A 21 28.57 14.69 -1.88
CA PHE A 21 29.05 13.33 -1.61
C PHE A 21 27.88 12.33 -1.56
N VAL A 22 27.97 11.24 -2.32
CA VAL A 22 27.00 10.14 -2.25
C VAL A 22 27.24 9.35 -0.95
N GLU A 23 26.42 9.62 0.06
CA GLU A 23 26.52 9.06 1.42
C GLU A 23 25.85 7.69 1.53
N SER A 24 24.79 7.43 0.75
CA SER A 24 24.10 6.13 0.76
C SER A 24 23.63 5.75 -0.63
N ARG A 25 23.55 4.44 -0.88
CA ARG A 25 22.98 3.85 -2.10
C ARG A 25 21.85 2.91 -1.69
N HIS A 26 20.72 3.03 -2.36
CA HIS A 26 19.56 2.17 -2.18
C HIS A 26 19.55 1.13 -3.30
N ALA A 27 19.95 -0.09 -2.97
CA ALA A 27 19.89 -1.22 -3.87
C ALA A 27 18.50 -1.89 -3.79
N GLY A 28 18.04 -2.45 -4.91
CA GLY A 28 16.72 -3.08 -4.98
C GLY A 28 16.38 -3.63 -6.35
N ALA A 29 15.10 -3.93 -6.54
CA ALA A 29 14.55 -4.34 -7.83
C ALA A 29 13.27 -3.54 -8.15
N ALA A 30 13.01 -3.30 -9.42
CA ALA A 30 11.83 -2.58 -9.89
C ALA A 30 11.36 -3.08 -11.25
N ILE A 31 10.05 -3.11 -11.46
CA ILE A 31 9.43 -3.45 -12.74
C ILE A 31 8.43 -2.36 -13.13
N VAL A 32 8.37 -2.04 -14.42
CA VAL A 32 7.34 -1.21 -15.03
C VAL A 32 6.59 -2.04 -16.07
N LEU A 33 5.29 -2.18 -15.87
CA LEU A 33 4.38 -2.78 -16.82
C LEU A 33 3.68 -1.69 -17.63
N GLY A 34 3.55 -1.91 -18.92
CA GLY A 34 2.78 -1.06 -19.82
C GLY A 34 1.28 -1.35 -19.73
N THR A 35 0.52 -0.68 -20.59
CA THR A 35 -0.96 -0.68 -20.52
C THR A 35 -1.58 -2.04 -20.87
N ASN A 36 -0.86 -2.90 -21.59
CA ASN A 36 -1.31 -4.27 -21.91
C ASN A 36 -0.65 -5.33 -21.03
N GLY A 37 0.09 -4.92 -20.00
CA GLY A 37 0.80 -5.81 -19.08
C GLY A 37 2.15 -6.33 -19.60
N GLU A 38 2.62 -5.82 -20.74
CA GLU A 38 3.98 -6.02 -21.22
C GLU A 38 5.01 -5.38 -20.28
N VAL A 39 6.19 -5.99 -20.15
CA VAL A 39 7.28 -5.42 -19.35
C VAL A 39 7.96 -4.31 -20.16
N LEU A 40 7.77 -3.06 -19.76
CA LEU A 40 8.47 -1.92 -20.36
C LEU A 40 9.89 -1.77 -19.82
N ARG A 41 10.07 -2.10 -18.53
CA ARG A 41 11.37 -2.06 -17.87
C ARG A 41 11.43 -3.04 -16.71
N ALA A 42 12.58 -3.70 -16.53
CA ALA A 42 12.91 -4.49 -15.36
C ALA A 42 14.32 -4.11 -14.89
N LEU A 43 14.48 -3.92 -13.58
CA LEU A 43 15.70 -3.52 -12.90
C LEU A 43 15.93 -4.51 -11.75
N GLY A 44 17.06 -5.23 -11.77
CA GLY A 44 17.33 -6.32 -10.81
C GLY A 44 16.40 -7.52 -10.96
N ASP A 45 16.36 -8.40 -9.95
CA ASP A 45 15.48 -9.56 -9.91
C ASP A 45 14.05 -9.19 -9.47
N VAL A 46 13.15 -9.17 -10.44
CA VAL A 46 11.72 -8.86 -10.28
C VAL A 46 10.83 -10.11 -10.15
N THR A 47 11.45 -11.29 -10.12
CA THR A 47 10.78 -12.60 -10.12
C THR A 47 10.88 -13.32 -8.79
N SER A 48 11.96 -13.11 -8.03
CA SER A 48 12.06 -13.63 -6.66
C SER A 48 10.90 -13.17 -5.79
N PRO A 49 10.45 -14.05 -4.88
CA PRO A 49 9.29 -13.77 -4.04
C PRO A 49 9.62 -12.70 -2.99
N VAL A 50 8.69 -11.76 -2.83
CA VAL A 50 8.70 -10.76 -1.75
C VAL A 50 7.39 -10.85 -0.99
N PHE A 51 7.40 -10.52 0.30
CA PHE A 51 6.15 -10.20 0.99
C PHE A 51 5.76 -8.75 0.62
N PRO A 52 4.62 -8.49 -0.04
CA PRO A 52 4.21 -7.12 -0.36
C PRO A 52 3.84 -6.28 0.89
N ARG A 53 3.66 -6.94 2.04
CA ARG A 53 3.22 -6.31 3.30
C ARG A 53 1.94 -5.49 3.05
N SER A 54 1.89 -4.25 3.52
CA SER A 54 0.74 -3.35 3.31
C SER A 54 0.39 -3.08 1.83
N ALA A 55 1.29 -3.33 0.88
CA ALA A 55 0.95 -3.26 -0.54
C ALA A 55 -0.01 -4.39 -0.99
N MET A 56 -0.26 -5.40 -0.14
CA MET A 56 -1.25 -6.45 -0.39
C MET A 56 -2.70 -6.03 -0.06
N LYS A 57 -2.88 -4.92 0.68
CA LYS A 57 -4.19 -4.46 1.14
C LYS A 57 -5.23 -4.21 0.04
N PRO A 58 -4.86 -3.74 -1.17
CA PRO A 58 -5.81 -3.65 -2.28
C PRO A 58 -6.49 -4.99 -2.60
N PHE A 59 -5.75 -6.11 -2.60
CA PHE A 59 -6.35 -7.45 -2.81
C PHE A 59 -7.27 -7.85 -1.66
N GLN A 60 -6.87 -7.54 -0.42
CA GLN A 60 -7.70 -7.77 0.78
C GLN A 60 -9.01 -6.99 0.70
N ALA A 61 -8.95 -5.72 0.30
CA ALA A 61 -10.13 -4.87 0.14
C ALA A 61 -11.03 -5.37 -1.00
N VAL A 62 -10.48 -5.72 -2.17
CA VAL A 62 -11.27 -6.31 -3.27
C VAL A 62 -12.00 -7.58 -2.80
N ALA A 63 -11.33 -8.46 -2.03
CA ALA A 63 -11.97 -9.65 -1.48
C ALA A 63 -13.12 -9.32 -0.51
N VAL A 64 -12.96 -8.31 0.34
CA VAL A 64 -13.99 -7.80 1.24
C VAL A 64 -15.19 -7.27 0.45
N LEU A 65 -14.97 -6.35 -0.50
CA LEU A 65 -16.05 -5.77 -1.30
C LEU A 65 -16.76 -6.83 -2.16
N ALA A 66 -15.99 -7.73 -2.79
CA ALA A 66 -16.53 -8.83 -3.59
C ALA A 66 -17.28 -9.89 -2.77
N SER A 67 -17.11 -9.89 -1.44
CA SER A 67 -17.89 -10.71 -0.51
C SER A 67 -19.20 -10.02 -0.08
N GLY A 68 -19.58 -8.90 -0.71
CA GLY A 68 -20.85 -8.21 -0.45
C GLY A 68 -20.74 -6.99 0.47
N ALA A 69 -19.54 -6.67 0.97
CA ALA A 69 -19.31 -5.45 1.74
C ALA A 69 -19.42 -4.21 0.86
N ALA A 70 -20.57 -3.54 0.94
CA ALA A 70 -20.87 -2.31 0.22
C ALA A 70 -20.08 -1.09 0.74
N LEU A 71 -18.75 -1.18 0.70
CA LEU A 71 -17.84 -0.09 1.07
C LEU A 71 -17.66 0.83 -0.15
N ARG A 72 -17.82 2.15 0.02
CA ARG A 72 -17.68 3.15 -1.05
C ARG A 72 -16.98 4.41 -0.53
N GLY A 73 -16.40 5.20 -1.42
CA GLY A 73 -15.70 6.44 -1.03
C GLY A 73 -14.64 6.18 0.05
N ALA A 74 -14.61 7.01 1.09
CA ALA A 74 -13.65 6.87 2.19
C ALA A 74 -13.70 5.50 2.90
N ASP A 75 -14.86 4.82 2.95
CA ASP A 75 -14.99 3.48 3.55
C ASP A 75 -14.25 2.41 2.73
N ALA A 76 -14.25 2.53 1.40
CA ALA A 76 -13.47 1.64 0.54
C ALA A 76 -11.97 1.98 0.61
N ALA A 77 -11.63 3.27 0.67
CA ALA A 77 -10.24 3.70 0.80
C ALA A 77 -9.60 3.24 2.11
N ILE A 78 -10.31 3.34 3.25
CA ILE A 78 -9.79 2.93 4.57
C ILE A 78 -9.55 1.41 4.65
N ALA A 79 -10.23 0.60 3.84
CA ALA A 79 -9.96 -0.83 3.72
C ALA A 79 -8.58 -1.14 3.10
N THR A 80 -7.97 -0.17 2.40
CA THR A 80 -6.61 -0.29 1.83
C THR A 80 -5.53 0.35 2.69
N ALA A 81 -5.94 1.05 3.76
CA ALA A 81 -5.09 2.03 4.41
C ALA A 81 -3.97 1.43 5.28
N SER A 82 -2.89 2.18 5.36
CA SER A 82 -1.88 2.14 6.43
C SER A 82 -1.91 3.51 7.11
N HIS A 83 -3.05 3.83 7.71
CA HIS A 83 -3.38 5.20 8.10
C HIS A 83 -2.55 5.68 9.29
N SER A 84 -2.38 7.00 9.42
CA SER A 84 -1.60 7.59 10.50
C SER A 84 -2.31 7.63 11.86
N GLY A 85 -3.59 7.25 11.91
CA GLY A 85 -4.36 7.16 13.17
C GLY A 85 -4.85 8.52 13.64
N THR A 86 -5.05 9.47 12.71
CA THR A 86 -5.71 10.75 12.99
C THR A 86 -7.13 10.52 13.52
N ALA A 87 -7.72 11.53 14.17
CA ALA A 87 -9.11 11.49 14.59
C ALA A 87 -10.06 11.11 13.43
N ALA A 88 -9.86 11.71 12.25
CA ALA A 88 -10.68 11.42 11.07
C ALA A 88 -10.55 9.96 10.59
N HIS A 89 -9.36 9.36 10.67
CA HIS A 89 -9.20 7.93 10.36
C HIS A 89 -9.90 7.05 11.39
N VAL A 90 -9.73 7.35 12.68
CA VAL A 90 -10.36 6.61 13.77
C VAL A 90 -11.89 6.67 13.68
N ASP A 91 -12.44 7.82 13.30
CA ASP A 91 -13.87 8.00 13.08
C ASP A 91 -14.40 7.16 11.92
N LEU A 92 -13.64 7.01 10.82
CA LEU A 92 -13.99 6.10 9.73
C LEU A 92 -14.04 4.64 10.21
N VAL A 93 -13.03 4.20 10.97
CA VAL A 93 -12.95 2.84 11.50
C VAL A 93 -14.13 2.54 12.42
N ARG A 94 -14.40 3.43 13.39
CA ARG A 94 -15.53 3.29 14.32
C ARG A 94 -16.87 3.36 13.61
N GLY A 95 -17.00 4.24 12.62
CA GLY A 95 -18.20 4.35 11.79
C GLY A 95 -18.51 3.06 11.05
N LEU A 96 -17.50 2.42 10.44
CA LEU A 96 -17.63 1.13 9.77
C LEU A 96 -18.12 0.04 10.71
N LEU A 97 -17.45 -0.12 11.85
CA LEU A 97 -17.79 -1.12 12.86
C LEU A 97 -19.20 -0.91 13.41
N SER A 98 -19.55 0.33 13.76
CA SER A 98 -20.85 0.72 14.29
C SER A 98 -21.99 0.43 13.32
N ARG A 99 -21.85 0.81 12.04
CA ARG A 99 -22.88 0.52 11.00
C ARG A 99 -23.10 -0.97 10.77
N ALA A 100 -22.09 -1.80 11.02
CA ALA A 100 -22.21 -3.26 10.93
C ALA A 100 -22.62 -3.92 12.25
N GLY A 101 -22.77 -3.17 13.36
CA GLY A 101 -23.05 -3.75 14.67
C GLY A 101 -21.89 -4.59 15.23
N VAL A 102 -20.66 -4.35 14.77
CA VAL A 102 -19.45 -5.04 15.23
C VAL A 102 -18.82 -4.24 16.37
N PRO A 103 -18.52 -4.85 17.53
CA PRO A 103 -17.86 -4.16 18.63
C PRO A 103 -16.38 -3.89 18.31
N GLU A 104 -15.83 -2.76 18.80
CA GLU A 104 -14.41 -2.41 18.63
C GLU A 104 -13.46 -3.48 19.20
N THR A 105 -13.91 -4.22 20.21
CA THR A 105 -13.18 -5.35 20.81
C THR A 105 -12.96 -6.53 19.86
N ALA A 106 -13.65 -6.59 18.72
CA ALA A 106 -13.41 -7.61 17.69
C ALA A 106 -12.15 -7.33 16.84
N LEU A 107 -11.57 -6.12 16.94
CA LEU A 107 -10.31 -5.82 16.26
C LEU A 107 -9.17 -6.67 16.83
N ALA A 108 -8.65 -7.59 16.01
CA ALA A 108 -7.54 -8.48 16.36
C ALA A 108 -6.15 -7.94 15.96
N CYS A 109 -6.07 -6.70 15.48
CA CYS A 109 -4.78 -6.04 15.29
C CYS A 109 -4.20 -5.59 16.64
N PRO A 110 -2.86 -5.49 16.79
CA PRO A 110 -2.24 -5.10 18.05
C PRO A 110 -2.67 -3.70 18.50
N ALA A 111 -2.73 -3.48 19.80
CA ALA A 111 -2.91 -2.15 20.36
C ALA A 111 -1.69 -1.26 20.06
N ALA A 112 -1.94 -0.09 19.47
CA ALA A 112 -0.89 0.84 19.09
C ALA A 112 -1.21 2.28 19.52
N TRP A 113 -0.22 3.15 19.42
CA TRP A 113 -0.43 4.60 19.36
C TRP A 113 -0.61 5.01 17.89
N PRO A 114 -1.29 6.13 17.58
CA PRO A 114 -1.24 6.72 16.26
C PRO A 114 0.20 6.94 15.80
N ILE A 115 0.45 6.76 14.50
CA ILE A 115 1.71 7.15 13.85
C ILE A 115 1.83 8.68 13.82
N ASP A 116 0.70 9.37 13.62
CA ASP A 116 0.63 10.82 13.68
C ASP A 116 0.99 11.31 15.10
N SER A 117 2.08 12.08 15.21
CA SER A 117 2.60 12.51 16.51
C SER A 117 1.66 13.47 17.22
N ALA A 118 0.92 14.31 16.50
CA ALA A 118 -0.01 15.26 17.11
C ALA A 118 -1.22 14.53 17.72
N ALA A 119 -1.78 13.55 17.01
CA ALA A 119 -2.84 12.67 17.49
C ALA A 119 -2.38 11.86 18.71
N ARG A 120 -1.20 11.25 18.63
CA ARG A 120 -0.59 10.54 19.77
C ARG A 120 -0.43 11.45 20.98
N ASP A 121 0.19 12.62 20.81
CA ASP A 121 0.46 13.54 21.92
C ASP A 121 -0.84 14.03 22.57
N THR A 122 -1.88 14.23 21.77
CA THR A 122 -3.23 14.56 22.26
C THR A 122 -3.79 13.44 23.14
N LEU A 123 -3.74 12.20 22.67
CA LEU A 123 -4.23 11.04 23.41
C LEU A 123 -3.44 10.83 24.72
N VAL A 124 -2.11 10.99 24.69
CA VAL A 124 -1.26 10.90 25.88
C VAL A 124 -1.65 11.96 26.91
N ARG A 125 -1.85 13.22 26.48
CA ARG A 125 -2.28 14.30 27.39
C ARG A 125 -3.67 14.06 27.99
N LEU A 126 -4.54 13.37 27.27
CA LEU A 126 -5.87 12.97 27.74
C LEU A 126 -5.85 11.73 28.65
N GLY A 127 -4.66 11.15 28.92
CA GLY A 127 -4.55 9.93 29.74
C GLY A 127 -5.08 8.67 29.06
N ALA A 128 -5.22 8.67 27.74
CA ALA A 128 -5.63 7.49 26.98
C ALA A 128 -4.52 6.42 27.00
N SER A 129 -4.82 5.24 26.45
CA SER A 129 -3.89 4.14 26.27
C SER A 129 -3.81 3.73 24.80
N LYS A 130 -2.80 2.92 24.45
CA LYS A 130 -2.76 2.24 23.15
C LYS A 130 -4.04 1.42 22.95
N ALA A 131 -4.55 1.38 21.73
CA ALA A 131 -5.74 0.60 21.39
C ALA A 131 -5.66 0.10 19.94
N PRO A 132 -6.31 -1.03 19.59
CA PRO A 132 -6.32 -1.57 18.24
C PRO A 132 -6.85 -0.58 17.19
N VAL A 133 -7.82 0.27 17.54
CA VAL A 133 -8.38 1.27 16.61
C VAL A 133 -7.35 2.29 16.10
N TYR A 134 -6.30 2.56 16.87
CA TYR A 134 -5.23 3.49 16.48
C TYR A 134 -4.15 2.87 15.59
N MET A 135 -4.12 1.54 15.50
CA MET A 135 -3.17 0.81 14.68
C MET A 135 -3.41 1.10 13.21
N GLU A 136 -2.36 1.30 12.42
CA GLU A 136 -2.42 1.75 11.02
C GLU A 136 -3.20 0.83 10.06
N CYS A 137 -3.43 -0.41 10.47
CA CYS A 137 -4.21 -1.41 9.75
C CYS A 137 -5.65 -1.54 10.25
N SER A 138 -6.06 -0.82 11.30
CA SER A 138 -7.38 -1.03 11.92
C SER A 138 -8.53 -0.82 10.91
N GLY A 139 -8.35 0.06 9.92
CA GLY A 139 -9.19 0.19 8.73
C GLY A 139 -9.45 -1.10 7.95
N LYS A 140 -8.38 -1.82 7.54
CA LYS A 140 -8.54 -3.11 6.85
C LYS A 140 -9.18 -4.17 7.75
N HIS A 141 -8.89 -4.14 9.05
CA HIS A 141 -9.45 -5.09 10.01
C HIS A 141 -10.95 -4.84 10.22
N ALA A 142 -11.38 -3.58 10.31
CA ALA A 142 -12.80 -3.23 10.35
C ALA A 142 -13.51 -3.69 9.07
N ALA A 143 -12.92 -3.44 7.90
CA ALA A 143 -13.49 -3.88 6.62
C ALA A 143 -13.63 -5.41 6.55
N MET A 144 -12.63 -6.15 7.02
CA MET A 144 -12.68 -7.62 7.15
C MET A 144 -13.82 -8.08 8.06
N LEU A 145 -13.99 -7.46 9.22
CA LEU A 145 -15.06 -7.78 10.16
C LEU A 145 -16.45 -7.45 9.61
N VAL A 146 -16.59 -6.36 8.87
CA VAL A 146 -17.84 -6.01 8.15
C VAL A 146 -18.21 -7.13 7.16
N ALA A 147 -17.23 -7.63 6.39
CA ALA A 147 -17.48 -8.77 5.49
C ALA A 147 -17.86 -10.04 6.26
N CYS A 148 -17.19 -10.34 7.38
CA CYS A 148 -17.55 -11.48 8.22
C CYS A 148 -19.00 -11.38 8.71
N GLN A 149 -19.38 -10.23 9.27
CA GLN A 149 -20.71 -9.98 9.79
C GLN A 149 -21.80 -10.15 8.72
N GLN A 150 -21.59 -9.60 7.52
CA GLN A 150 -22.56 -9.69 6.43
C GLN A 150 -22.74 -11.10 5.87
N ASN A 151 -21.69 -11.92 5.94
CA ASN A 151 -21.71 -13.29 5.43
C ASN A 151 -22.02 -14.33 6.52
N GLY A 152 -22.28 -13.91 7.76
CA GLY A 152 -22.46 -14.81 8.90
C GLY A 152 -21.21 -15.64 9.23
N TRP A 153 -20.02 -15.16 8.86
CA TRP A 153 -18.76 -15.79 9.25
C TRP A 153 -18.38 -15.37 10.67
N ALA A 154 -17.58 -16.20 11.34
CA ALA A 154 -17.11 -15.90 12.68
C ALA A 154 -16.33 -14.57 12.71
N LEU A 155 -16.64 -13.72 13.69
CA LEU A 155 -15.85 -12.51 13.95
C LEU A 155 -14.55 -12.86 14.66
N GLU A 156 -14.55 -13.90 15.48
CA GLU A 156 -13.35 -14.44 16.12
C GLU A 156 -12.56 -15.31 15.14
N GLY A 157 -11.23 -15.24 15.19
CA GLY A 157 -10.38 -16.06 14.34
C GLY A 157 -10.36 -15.66 12.85
N TYR A 158 -10.90 -14.49 12.47
CA TYR A 158 -10.91 -14.05 11.06
C TYR A 158 -9.52 -13.88 10.42
N LEU A 159 -8.45 -13.88 11.21
CA LEU A 159 -7.06 -13.86 10.77
C LEU A 159 -6.48 -15.26 10.49
N ASP A 160 -7.17 -16.32 10.91
CA ASP A 160 -6.76 -17.70 10.64
C ASP A 160 -6.79 -17.98 9.13
N PRO A 161 -5.70 -18.49 8.52
CA PRO A 161 -5.67 -18.88 7.11
C PRO A 161 -6.80 -19.83 6.68
N ALA A 162 -7.35 -20.63 7.58
CA ALA A 162 -8.46 -21.53 7.32
C ALA A 162 -9.82 -20.82 7.28
N HIS A 163 -9.92 -19.59 7.80
CA HIS A 163 -11.15 -18.81 7.86
C HIS A 163 -11.67 -18.49 6.44
N PRO A 164 -12.99 -18.54 6.18
CA PRO A 164 -13.56 -18.26 4.85
C PRO A 164 -13.07 -16.94 4.23
N LEU A 165 -12.96 -15.89 5.04
CA LEU A 165 -12.41 -14.59 4.62
C LEU A 165 -10.98 -14.71 4.07
N GLN A 166 -10.07 -15.40 4.78
CA GLN A 166 -8.67 -15.48 4.35
C GLN A 166 -8.52 -16.33 3.09
N LYS A 167 -9.34 -17.38 2.94
CA LYS A 167 -9.43 -18.15 1.67
C LYS A 167 -9.89 -17.27 0.50
N ARG A 168 -10.86 -16.38 0.72
CA ARG A 168 -11.31 -15.41 -0.30
C ARG A 168 -10.22 -14.41 -0.65
N ILE A 169 -9.49 -13.91 0.35
CA ILE A 169 -8.35 -13.00 0.13
C ILE A 169 -7.28 -13.68 -0.73
N LEU A 170 -6.95 -14.94 -0.43
CA LEU A 170 -5.98 -15.71 -1.21
C LEU A 170 -6.47 -15.93 -2.65
N ASP A 171 -7.74 -16.30 -2.86
CA ASP A 171 -8.32 -16.47 -4.21
C ASP A 171 -8.25 -15.16 -5.03
N VAL A 172 -8.60 -14.02 -4.42
CA VAL A 172 -8.47 -12.72 -5.09
C VAL A 172 -7.03 -12.39 -5.42
N LEU A 173 -6.09 -12.63 -4.49
CA LEU A 173 -4.67 -12.43 -4.74
C LEU A 173 -4.22 -13.26 -5.94
N GLU A 174 -4.43 -14.58 -5.91
CA GLU A 174 -4.00 -15.49 -6.98
C GLU A 174 -4.63 -15.12 -8.34
N ARG A 175 -5.91 -14.75 -8.35
CA ARG A 175 -6.61 -14.36 -9.57
C ARG A 175 -6.07 -13.07 -10.17
N PHE A 176 -5.80 -12.06 -9.34
CA PHE A 176 -5.33 -10.76 -9.82
C PHE A 176 -3.85 -10.79 -10.17
N THR A 177 -3.00 -11.44 -9.36
CA THR A 177 -1.57 -11.54 -9.63
C THR A 177 -1.28 -12.58 -10.73
N GLY A 178 -2.13 -13.59 -10.88
CA GLY A 178 -1.84 -14.76 -11.72
C GLY A 178 -0.77 -15.68 -11.14
N GLU A 179 -0.46 -15.56 -9.85
CA GLU A 179 0.59 -16.30 -9.15
C GLU A 179 0.04 -17.00 -7.92
N ARG A 180 0.50 -18.22 -7.68
CA ARG A 180 0.30 -18.89 -6.40
C ARG A 180 1.42 -18.49 -5.44
N PRO A 181 1.11 -18.03 -4.22
CA PRO A 181 2.16 -17.67 -3.28
C PRO A 181 3.06 -18.85 -2.93
N VAL A 182 4.37 -18.62 -2.93
CA VAL A 182 5.38 -19.65 -2.61
C VAL A 182 5.61 -19.81 -1.11
N ALA A 183 5.20 -18.81 -0.32
CA ALA A 183 5.20 -18.84 1.14
C ALA A 183 4.09 -17.95 1.67
N SER A 184 3.65 -18.23 2.89
CA SER A 184 2.77 -17.36 3.67
C SER A 184 3.37 -17.13 5.05
N GLY A 185 3.21 -15.93 5.58
CA GLY A 185 3.65 -15.54 6.91
C GLY A 185 2.56 -14.77 7.66
N VAL A 186 2.90 -14.31 8.85
CA VAL A 186 2.05 -13.44 9.67
C VAL A 186 2.59 -12.01 9.58
N ASP A 187 1.75 -11.08 9.16
CA ASP A 187 2.09 -9.65 9.08
C ASP A 187 2.12 -9.01 10.48
N GLY A 188 2.68 -7.80 10.61
CA GLY A 188 2.75 -7.09 11.89
C GLY A 188 1.37 -6.81 12.51
N CYS A 189 0.31 -6.83 11.71
CA CYS A 189 -1.07 -6.71 12.19
C CYS A 189 -1.74 -8.03 12.60
N GLY A 190 -1.03 -9.16 12.45
CA GLY A 190 -1.55 -10.51 12.70
C GLY A 190 -2.25 -11.18 11.51
N ALA A 191 -2.53 -10.46 10.42
CA ALA A 191 -3.15 -11.05 9.23
C ALA A 191 -2.14 -11.87 8.39
N PRO A 192 -2.60 -12.86 7.61
CA PRO A 192 -1.76 -13.53 6.63
C PRO A 192 -1.14 -12.54 5.63
N VAL A 193 0.12 -12.79 5.25
CA VAL A 193 0.81 -12.14 4.14
C VAL A 193 1.40 -13.20 3.23
N HIS A 194 1.28 -13.01 1.92
CA HIS A 194 1.57 -14.03 0.92
C HIS A 194 2.71 -13.56 0.01
N ALA A 195 3.73 -14.40 -0.16
CA ALA A 195 4.92 -14.07 -0.95
C ALA A 195 4.67 -14.29 -2.45
N ILE A 196 4.82 -13.22 -3.23
CA ILE A 196 4.63 -13.18 -4.70
C ILE A 196 5.76 -12.37 -5.33
N SER A 197 5.91 -12.41 -6.64
CA SER A 197 6.93 -11.61 -7.32
C SER A 197 6.54 -10.13 -7.43
N LEU A 198 7.50 -9.24 -7.68
CA LEU A 198 7.20 -7.84 -8.03
C LEU A 198 6.39 -7.76 -9.33
N THR A 199 6.61 -8.68 -10.26
CA THR A 199 5.82 -8.82 -11.49
C THR A 199 4.36 -9.12 -11.21
N GLY A 200 4.10 -10.08 -10.32
CA GLY A 200 2.76 -10.46 -9.87
C GLY A 200 2.05 -9.32 -9.14
N LEU A 201 2.78 -8.61 -8.27
CA LEU A 201 2.28 -7.42 -7.57
C LEU A 201 1.89 -6.32 -8.55
N ALA A 202 2.78 -5.94 -9.48
CA ALA A 202 2.50 -4.93 -10.50
C ALA A 202 1.29 -5.32 -11.36
N ARG A 203 1.22 -6.57 -11.83
CA ARG A 203 0.09 -7.08 -12.63
C ARG A 203 -1.23 -7.00 -11.88
N GLY A 204 -1.23 -7.43 -10.62
CA GLY A 204 -2.42 -7.42 -9.77
C GLY A 204 -2.94 -6.01 -9.52
N ILE A 205 -2.04 -5.08 -9.17
CA ILE A 205 -2.41 -3.68 -8.94
C ILE A 205 -2.83 -2.98 -10.24
N ALA A 206 -2.18 -3.25 -11.37
CA ALA A 206 -2.60 -2.73 -12.68
C ALA A 206 -4.06 -3.11 -12.97
N ARG A 207 -4.43 -4.38 -12.73
CA ARG A 207 -5.80 -4.88 -12.92
C ARG A 207 -6.80 -4.22 -11.97
N ILE A 208 -6.44 -3.99 -10.71
CA ILE A 208 -7.31 -3.26 -9.76
C ILE A 208 -7.47 -1.81 -10.23
N ALA A 209 -6.37 -1.11 -10.47
CA ALA A 209 -6.34 0.33 -10.75
C ALA A 209 -7.02 0.72 -12.07
N THR A 210 -7.13 -0.20 -13.02
CA THR A 210 -7.79 -0.01 -14.32
C THR A 210 -9.21 -0.58 -14.39
N SER A 211 -9.64 -1.31 -13.36
CA SER A 211 -11.00 -1.83 -13.27
C SER A 211 -12.02 -0.69 -13.22
N LYS A 212 -13.23 -0.96 -13.71
CA LYS A 212 -14.31 0.05 -13.82
C LYS A 212 -15.51 -0.34 -12.98
N SER A 213 -16.09 0.64 -12.28
CA SER A 213 -17.31 0.49 -11.46
C SER A 213 -18.57 0.14 -12.27
N ASN A 214 -18.50 0.18 -13.60
CA ASN A 214 -19.56 -0.29 -14.51
C ASN A 214 -19.27 -1.66 -15.13
N SER A 215 -18.24 -2.39 -14.67
CA SER A 215 -17.91 -3.71 -15.20
C SER A 215 -19.08 -4.70 -15.02
N PRO A 216 -19.40 -5.51 -16.04
CA PRO A 216 -20.41 -6.57 -15.91
C PRO A 216 -19.97 -7.67 -14.94
N PHE A 217 -18.66 -7.84 -14.74
CA PHE A 217 -18.10 -8.84 -13.85
C PHE A 217 -17.96 -8.27 -12.42
N ALA A 218 -18.63 -8.89 -11.46
CA ALA A 218 -18.75 -8.38 -10.09
C ALA A 218 -17.40 -8.05 -9.42
N ILE A 219 -16.42 -8.93 -9.51
CA ILE A 219 -15.12 -8.71 -8.84
C ILE A 219 -14.35 -7.50 -9.42
N TYR A 220 -14.40 -7.31 -10.74
CA TYR A 220 -13.79 -6.14 -11.38
C TYR A 220 -14.61 -4.88 -11.13
N ARG A 221 -15.93 -5.00 -10.98
CA ARG A 221 -16.76 -3.86 -10.57
C ARG A 221 -16.39 -3.34 -9.19
N GLU A 222 -16.24 -4.23 -8.22
CA GLU A 222 -15.81 -3.86 -6.86
C GLU A 222 -14.36 -3.33 -6.84
N ALA A 223 -13.47 -3.90 -7.65
CA ALA A 223 -12.12 -3.34 -7.82
C ALA A 223 -12.14 -1.92 -8.44
N GLY A 224 -13.07 -1.64 -9.35
CA GLY A 224 -13.27 -0.30 -9.92
C GLY A 224 -13.75 0.70 -8.87
N PHE A 225 -14.75 0.34 -8.06
CA PHE A 225 -15.17 1.18 -6.93
C PHE A 225 -14.03 1.44 -5.94
N LEU A 226 -13.20 0.43 -5.69
CA LEU A 226 -12.02 0.59 -4.83
C LEU A 226 -10.99 1.56 -5.43
N ALA A 227 -10.70 1.43 -6.73
CA ALA A 227 -9.75 2.30 -7.42
C ALA A 227 -10.22 3.76 -7.43
N GLU A 228 -11.50 4.01 -7.73
CA GLU A 228 -12.13 5.32 -7.65
C GLU A 228 -12.06 5.90 -6.23
N ALA A 229 -12.40 5.09 -5.23
CA ALA A 229 -12.34 5.48 -3.83
C ALA A 229 -10.93 5.89 -3.38
N VAL A 230 -9.90 5.11 -3.73
CA VAL A 230 -8.51 5.41 -3.42
C VAL A 230 -8.10 6.73 -4.06
N ARG A 231 -8.34 6.91 -5.37
CA ARG A 231 -7.96 8.14 -6.09
C ARG A 231 -8.67 9.39 -5.58
N ALA A 232 -9.91 9.26 -5.11
CA ALA A 232 -10.68 10.38 -4.57
C ALA A 232 -10.38 10.69 -3.09
N ASN A 233 -9.65 9.82 -2.38
CA ASN A 233 -9.46 9.92 -0.93
C ASN A 233 -8.00 9.59 -0.53
N GLY A 234 -7.00 10.19 -1.18
CA GLY A 234 -5.59 9.88 -0.95
C GLY A 234 -5.17 10.06 0.51
N TRP A 235 -5.67 11.11 1.20
CA TRP A 235 -5.47 11.32 2.64
C TRP A 235 -5.85 10.11 3.52
N VAL A 236 -6.80 9.27 3.10
CA VAL A 236 -7.25 8.10 3.87
C VAL A 236 -6.20 6.98 3.84
N VAL A 237 -5.45 6.86 2.75
CA VAL A 237 -4.59 5.69 2.47
C VAL A 237 -3.39 5.60 3.40
N ALA A 238 -2.75 6.73 3.72
CA ALA A 238 -1.61 6.78 4.64
C ALA A 238 -1.75 7.91 5.67
N GLY A 239 -2.28 9.06 5.26
CA GLY A 239 -2.48 10.22 6.10
C GLY A 239 -1.83 11.47 5.51
N PRO A 240 -2.24 12.67 5.94
CA PRO A 240 -1.65 13.91 5.47
C PRO A 240 -0.12 13.91 5.59
N GLY A 241 0.59 14.40 4.57
CA GLY A 241 2.05 14.49 4.56
C GLY A 241 2.81 13.20 4.23
N HIS A 242 2.13 12.06 4.12
CA HIS A 242 2.76 10.81 3.66
C HIS A 242 2.82 10.74 2.12
N SER A 243 3.87 10.11 1.58
CA SER A 243 4.10 10.00 0.14
C SER A 243 2.92 9.43 -0.63
N ASP A 244 2.30 8.36 -0.14
CA ASP A 244 1.13 7.73 -0.78
C ASP A 244 0.01 8.77 -0.97
N SER A 245 -0.35 9.48 0.11
CA SER A 245 -1.43 10.47 0.10
C SER A 245 -1.11 11.66 -0.80
N ILE A 246 0.09 12.22 -0.69
CA ILE A 246 0.54 13.34 -1.53
C ILE A 246 0.47 12.97 -3.02
N VAL A 247 0.98 11.80 -3.39
CA VAL A 247 1.01 11.34 -4.79
C VAL A 247 -0.40 11.09 -5.32
N ILE A 248 -1.25 10.44 -4.54
CA ILE A 248 -2.64 10.18 -4.94
C ILE A 248 -3.39 11.50 -5.13
N ASP A 249 -3.32 12.40 -4.16
CA ASP A 249 -4.09 13.65 -4.19
C ASP A 249 -3.60 14.61 -5.30
N ARG A 250 -2.29 14.58 -5.63
CA ARG A 250 -1.69 15.51 -6.60
C ARG A 250 -1.66 15.00 -8.04
N LEU A 251 -1.43 13.71 -8.23
CA LEU A 251 -1.27 13.10 -9.55
C LEU A 251 -2.40 12.15 -9.91
N GLY A 252 -3.35 11.93 -8.99
CA GLY A 252 -4.48 11.04 -9.19
C GLY A 252 -4.08 9.57 -9.32
N LEU A 253 -2.84 9.17 -9.00
CA LEU A 253 -2.37 7.79 -9.15
C LEU A 253 -3.06 6.84 -8.16
N PHE A 254 -3.11 5.55 -8.48
CA PHE A 254 -3.33 4.52 -7.47
C PHE A 254 -1.97 4.14 -6.87
N MET A 255 -1.68 4.49 -5.62
CA MET A 255 -0.39 4.19 -4.98
C MET A 255 -0.57 3.48 -3.64
N LYS A 256 0.32 2.53 -3.34
CA LYS A 256 0.38 1.88 -2.03
C LYS A 256 1.81 1.49 -1.65
N GLY A 257 2.29 2.04 -0.54
CA GLY A 257 3.48 1.56 0.14
C GLY A 257 3.25 0.28 0.95
N GLY A 258 4.25 -0.58 0.99
CA GLY A 258 4.38 -1.71 1.90
C GLY A 258 5.62 -1.54 2.77
N ALA A 259 5.55 -1.97 4.04
CA ALA A 259 6.73 -2.10 4.88
C ALA A 259 7.81 -2.98 4.19
N GLU A 260 9.04 -2.94 4.70
CA GLU A 260 10.16 -3.69 4.09
C GLU A 260 10.43 -3.28 2.62
N GLY A 261 10.30 -1.98 2.34
CA GLY A 261 10.81 -1.34 1.13
C GLY A 261 9.93 -1.48 -0.11
N ILE A 262 8.68 -1.91 0.04
CA ILE A 262 7.78 -2.16 -1.10
C ILE A 262 7.04 -0.89 -1.49
N MET A 263 6.96 -0.61 -2.80
CA MET A 263 6.10 0.44 -3.34
C MET A 263 5.48 -0.02 -4.64
N VAL A 264 4.19 0.23 -4.82
CA VAL A 264 3.48 -0.04 -6.08
C VAL A 264 2.61 1.15 -6.44
N ALA A 265 2.61 1.55 -7.71
CA ALA A 265 1.81 2.65 -8.21
C ALA A 265 1.36 2.42 -9.64
N ALA A 266 0.11 2.78 -9.95
CA ALA A 266 -0.48 2.66 -11.27
C ALA A 266 -1.06 4.00 -11.74
N ALA A 267 -0.68 4.41 -12.95
CA ALA A 267 -1.24 5.54 -13.65
C ALA A 267 -2.67 5.27 -14.12
N GLU A 268 -3.38 6.31 -14.57
CA GLU A 268 -4.75 6.17 -15.10
C GLU A 268 -4.79 5.31 -16.37
N ASN A 269 -3.76 5.40 -17.22
CA ASN A 269 -3.65 4.59 -18.44
C ASN A 269 -3.32 3.11 -18.17
N GLY A 270 -3.06 2.72 -16.91
CA GLY A 270 -2.73 1.35 -16.51
C GLY A 270 -1.23 1.03 -16.42
N THR A 271 -0.35 1.94 -16.85
CA THR A 271 1.10 1.78 -16.65
C THR A 271 1.38 1.69 -15.16
N THR A 272 2.07 0.62 -14.73
CA THR A 272 2.19 0.26 -13.32
C THR A 272 3.63 -0.06 -12.98
N VAL A 273 4.13 0.57 -11.92
CA VAL A 273 5.44 0.27 -11.33
C VAL A 273 5.27 -0.51 -10.03
N ALA A 274 6.12 -1.50 -9.80
CA ALA A 274 6.32 -2.11 -8.48
C ALA A 274 7.82 -2.23 -8.20
N LEU A 275 8.22 -1.96 -6.96
CA LEU A 275 9.62 -2.02 -6.55
C LEU A 275 9.79 -2.53 -5.12
N LYS A 276 10.99 -3.03 -4.83
CA LYS A 276 11.51 -3.33 -3.50
C LYS A 276 12.86 -2.66 -3.31
N ILE A 277 13.00 -1.82 -2.28
CA ILE A 277 14.31 -1.48 -1.72
C ILE A 277 14.74 -2.63 -0.81
N LEU A 278 15.95 -3.17 -1.06
CA LEU A 278 16.37 -4.47 -0.51
C LEU A 278 16.50 -4.45 1.01
N ASP A 279 17.05 -3.36 1.57
CA ASP A 279 17.22 -3.15 3.02
C ASP A 279 15.91 -2.82 3.76
N GLY A 280 14.81 -2.69 3.02
CA GLY A 280 13.50 -2.41 3.56
C GLY A 280 13.17 -0.92 3.77
N ASN A 281 14.09 0.00 3.43
CA ASN A 281 13.88 1.43 3.65
C ASN A 281 13.04 2.09 2.54
N LEU A 282 12.00 2.83 2.93
CA LEU A 282 11.06 3.46 1.99
C LEU A 282 11.43 4.88 1.55
N ARG A 283 12.45 5.52 2.14
CA ARG A 283 12.70 6.96 1.95
C ARG A 283 12.92 7.40 0.50
N ALA A 284 13.38 6.49 -0.36
CA ALA A 284 13.57 6.73 -1.80
C ALA A 284 12.46 6.16 -2.69
N ALA A 285 11.58 5.30 -2.15
CA ALA A 285 10.71 4.43 -2.94
C ALA A 285 9.71 5.22 -3.80
N ALA A 286 9.11 6.28 -3.26
CA ALA A 286 8.17 7.12 -4.03
C ALA A 286 8.87 7.86 -5.18
N ALA A 287 10.07 8.42 -4.94
CA ALA A 287 10.84 9.12 -5.96
C ALA A 287 11.23 8.18 -7.12
N VAL A 288 11.64 6.95 -6.81
CA VAL A 288 11.95 5.92 -7.82
C VAL A 288 10.71 5.53 -8.60
N ALA A 289 9.58 5.26 -7.94
CA ALA A 289 8.33 4.89 -8.59
C ALA A 289 7.83 5.96 -9.57
N LEU A 290 7.82 7.23 -9.14
CA LEU A 290 7.38 8.36 -9.97
C LEU A 290 8.32 8.58 -11.16
N SER A 291 9.63 8.49 -10.94
CA SER A 291 10.61 8.67 -12.00
C SER A 291 10.46 7.57 -13.07
N LEU A 292 10.24 6.32 -12.67
CA LEU A 292 10.01 5.19 -13.58
C LEU A 292 8.70 5.33 -14.36
N LEU A 293 7.62 5.81 -13.74
CA LEU A 293 6.37 6.10 -14.44
C LEU A 293 6.54 7.25 -15.45
N ALA A 294 7.32 8.28 -15.11
CA ALA A 294 7.61 9.37 -16.03
C ALA A 294 8.54 8.95 -17.18
N ASP A 295 9.50 8.06 -16.92
CA ASP A 295 10.35 7.43 -17.95
C ASP A 295 9.52 6.63 -18.95
N ALA A 296 8.48 5.94 -18.48
CA ALA A 296 7.53 5.22 -19.32
C ALA A 296 6.48 6.12 -20.01
N GLY A 297 6.53 7.45 -19.80
CA GLY A 297 5.59 8.40 -20.37
C GLY A 297 4.17 8.34 -19.79
N ALA A 298 3.98 7.68 -18.64
CA ALA A 298 2.68 7.52 -18.01
C ALA A 298 2.22 8.76 -17.21
N ILE A 299 3.18 9.59 -16.78
CA ILE A 299 2.96 10.88 -16.13
C ILE A 299 3.99 11.89 -16.65
N ALA A 300 3.66 13.18 -16.60
CA ALA A 300 4.58 14.21 -17.07
C ALA A 300 5.77 14.37 -16.11
N ARG A 301 6.99 14.44 -16.67
CA ARG A 301 8.21 14.71 -15.88
C ARG A 301 8.13 16.03 -15.11
N THR A 302 7.43 17.02 -15.65
CA THR A 302 7.20 18.31 -14.99
C THR A 302 6.40 18.17 -13.70
N ASP A 303 5.39 17.31 -13.70
CA ASP A 303 4.52 17.09 -12.54
C ASP A 303 5.29 16.36 -11.44
N VAL A 304 6.14 15.39 -11.82
CA VAL A 304 7.06 14.72 -10.89
C VAL A 304 8.03 15.73 -10.28
N ALA A 305 8.69 16.56 -11.10
CA ALA A 305 9.65 17.56 -10.62
C ALA A 305 9.03 18.56 -9.63
N GLN A 306 7.78 18.96 -9.86
CA GLN A 306 7.04 19.84 -8.95
C GLN A 306 6.65 19.15 -7.63
N LEU A 307 6.44 17.82 -7.65
CA LEU A 307 6.00 17.06 -6.48
C LEU A 307 7.15 16.62 -5.57
N LEU A 308 8.33 16.31 -6.12
CA LEU A 308 9.48 15.79 -5.35
C LEU A 308 9.82 16.59 -4.08
N PRO A 309 9.78 17.94 -4.05
CA PRO A 309 10.04 18.72 -2.85
C PRO A 309 9.09 18.43 -1.68
N GLU A 310 7.88 17.92 -1.94
CA GLU A 310 6.87 17.60 -0.92
C GLU A 310 7.07 16.20 -0.31
N LEU A 311 7.93 15.36 -0.90
CA LEU A 311 8.10 13.95 -0.50
C LEU A 311 9.18 13.75 0.59
N GLY A 312 9.65 14.82 1.23
CA GLY A 312 10.64 14.73 2.30
C GLY A 312 12.02 14.24 1.84
N LEU A 313 12.37 14.48 0.57
CA LEU A 313 13.62 14.02 -0.05
C LEU A 313 14.81 14.92 0.26
N THR A 314 14.60 16.08 0.87
CA THR A 314 15.65 17.04 1.21
C THR A 314 16.52 16.52 2.36
N VAL A 315 17.82 16.42 2.14
CA VAL A 315 18.80 16.15 3.18
C VAL A 315 19.19 17.46 3.84
N THR A 316 19.03 17.55 5.16
CA THR A 316 19.35 18.78 5.92
C THR A 316 20.58 18.63 6.80
N GLY A 317 21.23 19.76 7.08
CA GLY A 317 22.34 19.92 8.03
C GLY A 317 22.22 21.26 8.73
N GLY A 318 22.13 21.26 10.06
CA GLY A 318 21.90 22.50 10.84
C GLY A 318 20.59 23.23 10.47
N GLY A 319 19.56 22.49 10.02
CA GLY A 319 18.28 23.05 9.58
C GLY A 319 18.27 23.64 8.17
N ARG A 320 19.36 23.53 7.40
CA ARG A 320 19.44 24.00 6.00
C ARG A 320 19.53 22.83 5.02
N PRO A 321 19.00 22.95 3.80
CA PRO A 321 19.23 21.97 2.74
C PRO A 321 20.72 21.84 2.43
N VAL A 322 21.23 20.62 2.44
CA VAL A 322 22.63 20.29 2.10
C VAL A 322 22.73 19.19 1.06
N GLY A 323 21.62 18.62 0.61
CA GLY A 323 21.57 17.58 -0.41
C GLY A 323 20.17 17.02 -0.57
N GLU A 324 20.07 15.85 -1.21
CA GLU A 324 18.79 15.25 -1.57
C GLU A 324 18.87 13.73 -1.71
N ILE A 325 17.71 13.10 -1.68
CA ILE A 325 17.48 11.72 -2.08
C ILE A 325 16.94 11.73 -3.51
N ARG A 326 17.65 11.11 -4.45
CA ARG A 326 17.25 11.09 -5.86
C ARG A 326 17.36 9.69 -6.46
N ALA A 327 16.50 9.40 -7.43
CA ALA A 327 16.62 8.20 -8.25
C ALA A 327 17.96 8.22 -9.02
N SER A 328 18.60 7.05 -9.17
CA SER A 328 19.91 6.92 -9.81
C SER A 328 20.09 5.63 -10.59
N TYR A 329 19.02 4.85 -10.78
CA TYR A 329 19.03 3.69 -11.66
C TYR A 329 19.45 4.07 -13.09
N VAL A 330 20.11 3.14 -13.78
CA VAL A 330 20.55 3.28 -15.18
C VAL A 330 19.62 2.51 -16.10
#